data_AF-A0A511RLL7-F1
#
_entry.id   AF-A0A511RLL7-F1
#
_cell.length_a   1.000
_cell.length_b   1.000
_cell.length_c   1.000
_cell.angle_alpha   90.00
_cell.angle_beta   90.00
_cell.angle_gamma   90.00
#
_symmetry.space_group_name_H-M   'P 1'
#
loop_
_entity.id
_entity.type
_entity.pdbx_description
1 polymer ?
#
loop_
_entity_poly.entity_id
_entity_poly.type
_entity_poly.pdbx_seq_one_letter_code
_entity_poly.pdbx_strand_id
1 'polypeptide(L)'
;MGRLVRGLAAEGRLRVLAAETTDVVEEARRRHSTSPTATAALGRALTGAALLAFLLSKSPRERVTLILDGDGPLGGVVAEAGVDGAVRGYVKNPAAEAELRADGKLNVGALVGAGELRVIRVLAAGEQFDSSVPLVSGEVAEDLAHYLWQSEQIPSAVLLGVRVAPGGQVEAAGGLVIQVLPDAEEETLARLEQNLAGIRGFTDLLVEHGLEGAAERVLEGMGLEWTDLRSLGYAEDAVPLRFACRCSREKALDALAYFSPEEREAMIREDGGAEVICHWCGEVYRFSPEELRALGAEEVRCPDCGELWYKKRADGVEIVYPEAACRCGRPVATEPEPPSA
;
A
#
# COMPACT_ATOMS: atom_id res chain seq x y z
N MET A 1 8.72 6.02 -16.16
CA MET A 1 8.20 4.75 -15.63
C MET A 1 8.59 4.69 -14.17
N GLY A 2 7.72 4.20 -13.31
CA GLY A 2 7.94 4.14 -11.88
C GLY A 2 9.22 3.39 -11.58
N ARG A 3 10.05 3.94 -10.70
CA ARG A 3 11.37 3.37 -10.40
C ARG A 3 11.88 3.82 -9.05
N LEU A 4 12.80 3.04 -8.51
CA LEU A 4 13.52 3.34 -7.29
C LEU A 4 15.03 3.21 -7.50
N VAL A 5 15.75 4.22 -7.05
CA VAL A 5 17.21 4.26 -7.03
C VAL A 5 17.71 4.33 -5.59
N ARG A 6 18.96 3.91 -5.38
CA ARG A 6 19.62 3.92 -4.08
C ARG A 6 20.96 4.60 -4.20
N GLY A 7 21.37 5.30 -3.17
CA GLY A 7 22.64 5.98 -3.15
C GLY A 7 23.21 6.13 -1.75
N LEU A 8 24.43 6.61 -1.71
CA LEU A 8 25.12 7.03 -0.50
C LEU A 8 25.51 8.50 -0.65
N ALA A 9 25.53 9.22 0.46
CA ALA A 9 26.07 10.57 0.54
C ALA A 9 26.92 10.72 1.80
N ALA A 10 27.64 11.84 1.89
CA ALA A 10 28.57 12.17 2.97
C ALA A 10 29.60 11.05 3.20
N GLU A 11 30.21 10.57 2.10
CA GLU A 11 31.19 9.48 2.09
C GLU A 11 30.65 8.19 2.75
N GLY A 12 29.37 7.87 2.52
CA GLY A 12 28.74 6.67 3.05
C GLY A 12 28.13 6.81 4.44
N ARG A 13 28.05 8.01 5.01
CA ARG A 13 27.37 8.28 6.30
C ARG A 13 25.86 8.49 6.18
N LEU A 14 25.37 8.76 4.97
CA LEU A 14 23.94 8.87 4.67
C LEU A 14 23.53 7.82 3.65
N ARG A 15 22.50 7.03 3.98
CA ARG A 15 21.84 6.12 3.02
C ARG A 15 20.66 6.82 2.38
N VAL A 16 20.58 6.78 1.06
CA VAL A 16 19.58 7.50 0.28
C VAL A 16 18.76 6.51 -0.53
N LEU A 17 17.44 6.61 -0.45
CA LEU A 17 16.51 5.95 -1.37
C LEU A 17 15.62 7.01 -1.99
N ALA A 18 15.48 6.98 -3.31
CA ALA A 18 14.61 7.88 -4.03
C ALA A 18 13.68 7.07 -4.94
N ALA A 19 12.41 7.45 -4.99
CA ALA A 19 11.40 6.78 -5.81
C ALA A 19 10.64 7.79 -6.67
N GLU A 20 10.50 7.50 -7.95
CA GLU A 20 9.57 8.16 -8.86
C GLU A 20 8.39 7.22 -9.06
N THR A 21 7.18 7.71 -8.80
CA THR A 21 5.96 6.91 -8.71
C THR A 21 4.79 7.52 -9.48
N THR A 22 5.05 8.50 -10.36
CA THR A 22 4.02 9.23 -11.13
C THR A 22 3.01 8.31 -11.80
N ASP A 23 3.47 7.25 -12.48
CA ASP A 23 2.60 6.28 -13.16
C ASP A 23 1.89 5.32 -12.19
N VAL A 24 2.53 4.92 -11.11
CA VAL A 24 1.90 4.14 -10.01
C VAL A 24 0.73 4.91 -9.41
N VAL A 25 0.93 6.19 -9.11
CA VAL A 25 -0.09 7.05 -8.50
C VAL A 25 -1.18 7.41 -9.52
N GLU A 26 -0.84 7.68 -10.78
CA GLU A 26 -1.86 7.90 -11.83
C GLU A 26 -2.73 6.66 -12.06
N GLU A 27 -2.14 5.47 -12.04
CA GLU A 27 -2.91 4.23 -12.15
C GLU A 27 -3.86 4.03 -10.96
N ALA A 28 -3.38 4.28 -9.73
CA ALA A 28 -4.22 4.25 -8.54
C ALA A 28 -5.36 5.28 -8.63
N ARG A 29 -5.07 6.50 -9.06
CA ARG A 29 -6.08 7.55 -9.27
C ARG A 29 -7.15 7.12 -10.26
N ARG A 30 -6.76 6.57 -11.42
CA ARG A 30 -7.71 6.08 -12.43
C ARG A 30 -8.61 4.97 -11.89
N ARG A 31 -8.01 3.99 -11.21
CA ARG A 31 -8.73 2.84 -10.64
C ARG A 31 -9.72 3.23 -9.57
N HIS A 32 -9.36 4.18 -8.72
CA HIS A 32 -10.16 4.58 -7.56
C HIS A 32 -10.98 5.85 -7.79
N SER A 33 -10.80 6.53 -8.93
CA SER A 33 -11.44 7.82 -9.25
C SER A 33 -11.30 8.85 -8.12
N THR A 34 -10.09 8.97 -7.57
CA THR A 34 -9.82 9.84 -6.42
C THR A 34 -9.87 11.31 -6.80
N SER A 35 -10.37 12.13 -5.88
CA SER A 35 -10.25 13.59 -5.91
C SER A 35 -8.78 14.03 -5.88
N PRO A 36 -8.44 15.30 -6.20
CA PRO A 36 -7.06 15.77 -6.16
C PRO A 36 -6.40 15.61 -4.78
N THR A 37 -7.09 15.98 -3.70
CA THR A 37 -6.52 15.88 -2.35
C THR A 37 -6.40 14.41 -1.90
N ALA A 38 -7.37 13.55 -2.21
CA ALA A 38 -7.28 12.11 -1.95
C ALA A 38 -6.18 11.44 -2.78
N THR A 39 -5.96 11.90 -4.02
CA THR A 39 -4.86 11.43 -4.88
C THR A 39 -3.51 11.78 -4.29
N ALA A 40 -3.35 12.99 -3.73
CA ALA A 40 -2.13 13.37 -3.04
C ALA A 40 -1.88 12.51 -1.79
N ALA A 41 -2.92 12.29 -0.97
CA ALA A 41 -2.81 11.43 0.22
C ALA A 41 -2.42 9.99 -0.14
N LEU A 42 -3.15 9.38 -1.10
CA LEU A 42 -2.87 8.04 -1.59
C LEU A 42 -1.49 7.94 -2.24
N GLY A 43 -1.12 8.91 -3.07
CA GLY A 43 0.17 8.91 -3.77
C GLY A 43 1.36 9.01 -2.83
N ARG A 44 1.27 9.82 -1.78
CA ARG A 44 2.28 9.87 -0.71
C ARG A 44 2.36 8.54 0.03
N ALA A 45 1.23 7.93 0.39
CA ALA A 45 1.21 6.64 1.07
C ALA A 45 1.80 5.50 0.20
N LEU A 46 1.45 5.42 -1.09
CA LEU A 46 2.01 4.45 -2.04
C LEU A 46 3.53 4.59 -2.17
N THR A 47 4.00 5.83 -2.30
CA THR A 47 5.43 6.13 -2.41
C THR A 47 6.17 5.83 -1.11
N GLY A 48 5.60 6.22 0.03
CA GLY A 48 6.13 5.90 1.35
C GLY A 48 6.21 4.40 1.61
N ALA A 49 5.18 3.64 1.22
CA ALA A 49 5.17 2.18 1.35
C ALA A 49 6.28 1.55 0.51
N ALA A 50 6.46 2.01 -0.73
CA ALA A 50 7.56 1.54 -1.59
C ALA A 50 8.93 1.82 -0.96
N LEU A 51 9.18 3.05 -0.51
CA LEU A 51 10.44 3.42 0.14
C LEU A 51 10.70 2.59 1.41
N LEU A 52 9.68 2.41 2.25
CA LEU A 52 9.77 1.58 3.46
C LEU A 52 10.00 0.10 3.16
N ALA A 53 9.38 -0.46 2.13
CA ALA A 53 9.63 -1.84 1.72
C ALA A 53 11.12 -2.05 1.40
N PHE A 54 11.74 -1.11 0.67
CA PHE A 54 13.18 -1.20 0.36
C PHE A 54 14.11 -0.85 1.52
N LEU A 55 13.60 -0.18 2.56
CA LEU A 55 14.35 0.10 3.79
C LEU A 55 14.35 -1.09 4.77
N LEU A 56 13.21 -1.77 4.90
CA LEU A 56 12.93 -2.71 5.99
C LEU A 56 12.92 -4.18 5.57
N SER A 57 12.69 -4.48 4.29
CA SER A 57 12.59 -5.85 3.80
C SER A 57 13.90 -6.43 3.31
N LYS A 58 14.07 -7.74 3.50
CA LYS A 58 15.27 -8.50 3.09
C LYS A 58 15.01 -9.52 1.99
N SER A 59 13.74 -9.82 1.70
CA SER A 59 13.34 -10.85 0.75
C SER A 59 12.19 -10.38 -0.16
N PRO A 60 12.16 -10.81 -1.45
CA PRO A 60 11.07 -10.52 -2.39
C PRO A 60 9.68 -10.96 -1.94
N ARG A 61 9.59 -11.89 -0.98
CA ARG A 61 8.32 -12.38 -0.44
C ARG A 61 7.77 -11.48 0.68
N GLU A 62 8.59 -10.60 1.22
CA GLU A 62 8.18 -9.70 2.28
C GLU A 62 7.33 -8.56 1.74
N ARG A 63 6.44 -8.06 2.58
CA ARG A 63 5.56 -6.93 2.26
C ARG A 63 5.51 -5.98 3.43
N VAL A 64 5.41 -4.70 3.11
CA VAL A 64 5.14 -3.63 4.06
C VAL A 64 3.79 -3.03 3.72
N THR A 65 2.91 -2.95 4.71
CA THR A 65 1.60 -2.27 4.60
C THR A 65 1.60 -1.07 5.53
N LEU A 66 1.27 0.09 4.99
CA LEU A 66 0.98 1.31 5.73
C LEU A 66 -0.53 1.47 5.84
N ILE A 67 -1.01 1.73 7.04
CA ILE A 67 -2.40 2.06 7.31
C ILE A 67 -2.39 3.38 8.08
N LEU A 68 -2.85 4.45 7.45
CA LEU A 68 -3.17 5.70 8.13
C LEU A 68 -4.65 5.64 8.50
N ASP A 69 -4.94 5.42 9.78
CA ASP A 69 -6.30 5.42 10.30
C ASP A 69 -6.52 6.75 11.02
N GLY A 70 -7.02 7.72 10.26
CA GLY A 70 -7.30 9.07 10.72
C GLY A 70 -8.81 9.35 10.78
N ASP A 71 -9.19 10.30 11.63
CA ASP A 71 -10.56 10.74 11.85
C ASP A 71 -11.08 11.77 10.82
N GLY A 72 -10.26 12.11 9.84
CA GLY A 72 -10.60 13.06 8.79
C GLY A 72 -11.52 12.50 7.68
N PRO A 73 -12.00 13.36 6.77
CA PRO A 73 -12.95 12.99 5.72
C PRO A 73 -12.51 11.87 4.77
N LEU A 74 -11.20 11.60 4.66
CA LEU A 74 -10.67 10.49 3.85
C LEU A 74 -11.06 9.12 4.41
N GLY A 75 -11.33 9.04 5.72
CA GLY A 75 -11.66 7.83 6.48
C GLY A 75 -10.51 6.83 6.66
N GLY A 76 -9.37 7.05 6.00
CA GLY A 76 -8.16 6.25 6.11
C GLY A 76 -7.53 5.91 4.76
N VAL A 77 -6.23 5.59 4.80
CA VAL A 77 -5.41 5.24 3.63
C VAL A 77 -4.70 3.93 3.89
N VAL A 78 -4.72 3.03 2.92
CA VAL A 78 -3.96 1.77 2.97
C VAL A 78 -3.06 1.69 1.76
N ALA A 79 -1.77 1.44 1.97
CA ALA A 79 -0.78 1.23 0.91
C ALA A 79 0.11 0.03 1.23
N GLU A 80 0.31 -0.87 0.28
CA GLU A 80 1.17 -2.05 0.40
C GLU A 80 2.24 -2.02 -0.68
N ALA A 81 3.47 -2.35 -0.33
CA ALA A 81 4.56 -2.53 -1.29
C ALA A 81 5.45 -3.73 -0.95
N GLY A 82 6.13 -4.22 -1.97
CA GLY A 82 7.19 -5.24 -1.87
C GLY A 82 8.44 -4.85 -2.63
N VAL A 83 9.54 -5.54 -2.34
CA VAL A 83 10.83 -5.31 -3.04
C VAL A 83 10.87 -5.90 -4.46
N ASP A 84 9.79 -6.55 -4.90
CA ASP A 84 9.53 -6.94 -6.30
C ASP A 84 8.93 -5.79 -7.14
N GLY A 85 8.87 -4.59 -6.56
CA GLY A 85 8.39 -3.37 -7.20
C GLY A 85 6.87 -3.28 -7.33
N ALA A 86 6.13 -4.26 -6.81
CA ALA A 86 4.68 -4.21 -6.79
C ALA A 86 4.20 -3.27 -5.67
N VAL A 87 3.37 -2.30 -6.03
CA VAL A 87 2.75 -1.34 -5.11
C VAL A 87 1.23 -1.35 -5.34
N ARG A 88 0.43 -1.23 -4.29
CA ARG A 88 -1.02 -1.08 -4.40
C ARG A 88 -1.58 -0.35 -3.18
N GLY A 89 -2.77 0.19 -3.28
CA GLY A 89 -3.37 0.89 -2.16
C GLY A 89 -4.67 1.56 -2.55
N TYR A 90 -5.44 1.93 -1.53
CA TYR A 90 -6.75 2.56 -1.68
C TYR A 90 -7.00 3.50 -0.50
N VAL A 91 -8.04 4.32 -0.62
CA VAL A 91 -8.57 5.18 0.44
C VAL A 91 -10.02 4.81 0.72
N LYS A 92 -10.50 5.01 1.95
CA LYS A 92 -11.90 4.66 2.28
C LYS A 92 -12.90 5.55 1.55
N ASN A 93 -12.60 6.85 1.43
CA ASN A 93 -13.45 7.82 0.73
C ASN A 93 -12.68 8.51 -0.43
N PRO A 94 -12.70 7.95 -1.66
CA PRO A 94 -11.95 8.50 -2.79
C PRO A 94 -12.43 9.87 -3.25
N ALA A 95 -13.69 10.22 -3.01
CA ALA A 95 -14.27 11.50 -3.39
C ALA A 95 -14.08 12.59 -2.32
N ALA A 96 -13.40 12.29 -1.21
CA ALA A 96 -13.17 13.25 -0.13
C ALA A 96 -12.37 14.46 -0.61
N GLU A 97 -12.78 15.66 -0.23
CA GLU A 97 -12.09 16.91 -0.55
C GLU A 97 -11.79 17.69 0.73
N ALA A 98 -10.76 18.53 0.68
CA ALA A 98 -10.45 19.49 1.71
C ALA A 98 -10.20 20.85 1.07
N GLU A 99 -10.47 21.92 1.81
CA GLU A 99 -10.05 23.25 1.39
C GLU A 99 -8.52 23.31 1.25
N LEU A 100 -8.04 24.03 0.25
CA LEU A 100 -6.61 24.26 0.06
C LEU A 100 -6.02 24.92 1.31
N ARG A 101 -4.76 24.61 1.58
CA ARG A 101 -3.98 25.30 2.61
C ARG A 101 -3.83 26.79 2.27
N ALA A 102 -3.46 27.59 3.27
CA ALA A 102 -3.22 29.02 3.09
C ALA A 102 -2.14 29.37 2.05
N ASP A 103 -1.23 28.43 1.77
CA ASP A 103 -0.20 28.53 0.72
C ASP A 103 -0.67 28.05 -0.66
N GLY A 104 -1.96 27.71 -0.80
CA GLY A 104 -2.58 27.22 -2.04
C GLY A 104 -2.31 25.75 -2.35
N LYS A 105 -1.66 25.00 -1.47
CA LYS A 105 -1.35 23.56 -1.67
C LYS A 105 -2.51 22.66 -1.20
N LEU A 106 -2.56 21.44 -1.72
CA LEU A 106 -3.50 20.41 -1.30
C LEU A 106 -3.33 20.10 0.19
N ASN A 107 -4.43 20.04 0.93
CA ASN A 107 -4.44 19.91 2.37
C ASN A 107 -4.61 18.44 2.80
N VAL A 108 -3.54 17.66 2.66
CA VAL A 108 -3.55 16.23 2.97
C VAL A 108 -3.78 16.00 4.46
N GLY A 109 -3.12 16.78 5.33
CA GLY A 109 -3.28 16.66 6.78
C GLY A 109 -4.72 16.86 7.25
N ALA A 110 -5.44 17.86 6.72
CA ALA A 110 -6.85 18.05 7.07
C ALA A 110 -7.76 16.92 6.55
N LEU A 111 -7.42 16.32 5.40
CA LEU A 111 -8.20 15.23 4.83
C LEU A 111 -8.01 13.92 5.60
N VAL A 112 -6.78 13.66 6.05
CA VAL A 112 -6.43 12.47 6.87
C VAL A 112 -6.92 12.65 8.31
N GLY A 113 -6.71 13.83 8.90
CA GLY A 113 -7.07 14.13 10.29
C GLY A 113 -6.04 13.62 11.31
N ALA A 114 -6.47 13.50 12.56
CA ALA A 114 -5.69 12.93 13.64
C ALA A 114 -5.97 11.42 13.76
N GLY A 115 -5.01 10.67 14.29
CA GLY A 115 -5.16 9.22 14.41
C GLY A 115 -3.82 8.51 14.57
N GLU A 116 -3.69 7.34 13.96
CA GLU A 116 -2.47 6.54 14.02
C GLU A 116 -1.96 6.12 12.62
N LEU A 117 -0.63 6.05 12.50
CA LEU A 117 0.04 5.34 11.43
C LEU A 117 0.41 3.95 11.96
N ARG A 118 -0.08 2.92 11.28
CA ARG A 118 0.26 1.53 11.52
C ARG A 118 1.08 0.97 10.37
N VAL A 119 2.14 0.24 10.69
CA VAL A 119 3.04 -0.41 9.74
C VAL A 119 3.05 -1.91 10.02
N ILE A 120 2.54 -2.68 9.06
CA ILE A 120 2.51 -4.14 9.13
C ILE A 120 3.56 -4.71 8.19
N ARG A 121 4.47 -5.52 8.74
CA ARG A 121 5.50 -6.23 8.00
C ARG A 121 5.19 -7.71 7.97
N VAL A 122 4.96 -8.24 6.77
CA VAL A 122 4.82 -9.69 6.55
C VAL A 122 6.18 -10.24 6.14
N LEU A 123 6.76 -11.13 6.95
CA LEU A 123 8.04 -11.76 6.67
C LEU A 123 7.91 -12.92 5.68
N ALA A 124 9.03 -13.41 5.14
CA ALA A 124 9.05 -14.48 4.15
C ALA A 124 8.43 -15.80 4.64
N ALA A 125 8.42 -16.04 5.96
CA ALA A 125 7.81 -17.20 6.61
C ALA A 125 6.31 -17.03 6.91
N GLY A 126 5.73 -15.85 6.63
CA GLY A 126 4.33 -15.53 6.90
C GLY A 126 4.06 -14.86 8.25
N GLU A 127 5.07 -14.80 9.14
CA GLU A 127 4.99 -14.05 10.39
C GLU A 127 4.70 -12.56 10.13
N GLN A 128 3.87 -11.97 10.98
CA GLN A 128 3.48 -10.56 10.88
C GLN A 128 3.98 -9.79 12.09
N PHE A 129 4.61 -8.64 11.83
CA PHE A 129 4.99 -7.67 12.84
C PHE A 129 4.16 -6.41 12.63
N ASP A 130 3.48 -5.98 13.69
CA ASP A 130 2.63 -4.80 13.70
C ASP A 130 3.24 -3.76 14.64
N SER A 131 3.37 -2.53 14.15
CA SER A 131 3.83 -1.38 14.94
C SER A 131 2.99 -0.17 14.60
N SER A 132 2.59 0.59 15.61
CA SER A 132 1.80 1.81 15.46
C SER A 132 2.40 2.99 16.21
N VAL A 133 2.25 4.16 15.63
CA VAL A 133 2.60 5.46 16.23
C VAL A 133 1.46 6.45 16.00
N PRO A 134 1.23 7.44 16.88
CA PRO A 134 0.32 8.53 16.60
C PRO A 134 0.74 9.31 15.35
N LEU A 135 -0.24 9.77 14.57
CA LEU A 135 -0.01 10.75 13.50
C LEU A 135 0.45 12.07 14.13
N VAL A 136 1.49 12.65 13.54
CA VAL A 136 2.04 13.95 13.94
C VAL A 136 1.34 15.07 13.18
N SER A 137 1.07 14.86 11.88
CA SER A 137 0.43 15.87 11.04
C SER A 137 -0.59 15.32 10.05
N GLY A 138 -0.55 14.02 9.74
CA GLY A 138 -1.39 13.42 8.70
C GLY A 138 -0.92 13.76 7.28
N GLU A 139 0.20 14.48 7.10
CA GLU A 139 0.79 14.79 5.79
C GLU A 139 1.62 13.61 5.22
N VAL A 140 1.63 12.46 5.91
CA VAL A 140 2.29 11.18 5.58
C VAL A 140 3.80 11.22 5.76
N ALA A 141 4.50 12.21 5.21
CA ALA A 141 5.96 12.25 5.24
C ALA A 141 6.52 12.37 6.67
N GLU A 142 6.01 13.33 7.44
CA GLU A 142 6.39 13.55 8.85
C GLU A 142 5.97 12.37 9.73
N ASP A 143 4.81 11.77 9.45
CA ASP A 143 4.32 10.60 10.18
C ASP A 143 5.25 9.39 9.97
N LEU A 144 5.75 9.18 8.75
CA LEU A 144 6.72 8.13 8.45
C LEU A 144 8.10 8.40 9.05
N ALA A 145 8.55 9.67 9.06
CA ALA A 145 9.79 10.05 9.74
C ALA A 145 9.69 9.78 11.25
N HIS A 146 8.54 10.11 11.86
CA HIS A 146 8.23 9.81 13.25
C HIS A 146 8.21 8.30 13.53
N TYR A 147 7.56 7.50 12.67
CA TYR A 147 7.58 6.04 12.77
C TYR A 147 9.00 5.46 12.72
N LEU A 148 9.81 5.88 11.74
CA LEU A 148 11.18 5.40 11.58
C LEU A 148 12.03 5.73 12.82
N TRP A 149 11.84 6.91 13.40
CA TRP A 149 12.52 7.28 14.64
C TRP A 149 12.03 6.49 15.86
N GLN A 150 10.71 6.45 16.11
CA GLN A 150 10.15 5.90 17.34
C GLN A 150 10.17 4.36 17.36
N SER A 151 9.81 3.71 16.25
CA SER A 151 9.62 2.26 16.19
C SER A 151 10.84 1.51 15.66
N GLU A 152 11.53 2.06 14.65
CA GLU A 152 12.67 1.40 14.03
C GLU A 152 14.03 1.91 14.55
N GLN A 153 14.04 3.01 15.33
CA GLN A 153 15.27 3.68 15.81
C GLN A 153 16.21 4.09 14.66
N ILE A 154 15.61 4.57 13.59
CA ILE A 154 16.26 4.93 12.33
C ILE A 154 16.03 6.44 12.08
N PRO A 155 16.95 7.33 12.54
CA PRO A 155 16.84 8.75 12.27
C PRO A 155 16.85 9.00 10.77
N SER A 156 15.76 9.58 10.26
CA SER A 156 15.54 9.73 8.83
C SER A 156 14.83 11.04 8.50
N ALA A 157 15.23 11.67 7.40
CA ALA A 157 14.43 12.67 6.71
C ALA A 157 13.59 11.97 5.62
N VAL A 158 12.29 12.24 5.60
CA VAL A 158 11.37 11.70 4.60
C VAL A 158 10.72 12.86 3.87
N LEU A 159 10.85 12.89 2.55
CA LEU A 159 10.20 13.86 1.68
C LEU A 159 9.31 13.12 0.70
N LEU A 160 8.04 13.52 0.60
CA LEU A 160 7.07 12.94 -0.32
C LEU A 160 6.37 14.06 -1.08
N GLY A 161 6.15 13.87 -2.37
CA GLY A 161 5.54 14.88 -3.24
C GLY A 161 4.57 14.26 -4.22
N VAL A 162 3.44 14.93 -4.42
CA VAL A 162 2.46 14.60 -5.47
C VAL A 162 1.95 15.92 -6.03
N ARG A 163 2.12 16.13 -7.33
CA ARG A 163 1.51 17.23 -8.09
C ARG A 163 0.34 16.65 -8.88
N VAL A 164 -0.84 17.22 -8.65
CA VAL A 164 -2.05 16.93 -9.41
C VAL A 164 -2.37 18.16 -10.27
N ALA A 165 -2.52 17.95 -11.57
CA ALA A 165 -2.92 18.97 -12.54
C ALA A 165 -4.35 19.48 -12.23
N PRO A 166 -4.74 20.67 -12.71
CA PRO A 166 -6.13 21.14 -12.64
C PRO A 166 -7.16 20.16 -13.24
N GLY A 167 -6.75 19.35 -14.22
CA GLY A 167 -7.58 18.30 -14.83
C GLY A 167 -7.65 17.00 -14.01
N GLY A 168 -7.03 16.95 -12.82
CA GLY A 168 -7.01 15.80 -11.92
C GLY A 168 -5.92 14.77 -12.23
N GLN A 169 -5.23 14.84 -13.37
CA GLN A 169 -4.12 13.94 -13.71
C GLN A 169 -2.92 14.15 -12.77
N VAL A 170 -2.22 13.07 -12.43
CA VAL A 170 -0.95 13.17 -11.70
C VAL A 170 0.16 13.61 -12.67
N GLU A 171 0.77 14.78 -12.41
CA GLU A 171 1.89 15.31 -13.20
C GLU A 171 3.23 14.75 -12.72
N ALA A 172 3.39 14.66 -11.40
CA ALA A 172 4.58 14.12 -10.76
C ALA A 172 4.23 13.50 -9.42
N ALA A 173 4.78 12.33 -9.13
CA ALA A 173 4.76 11.76 -7.78
C ALA A 173 6.10 11.09 -7.49
N GLY A 174 6.56 11.23 -6.25
CA GLY A 174 7.83 10.66 -5.85
C GLY A 174 8.21 11.01 -4.42
N GLY A 175 9.37 10.52 -4.01
CA GLY A 175 9.83 10.66 -2.64
C GLY A 175 11.31 10.36 -2.46
N LEU A 176 11.83 10.82 -1.33
CA LEU A 176 13.21 10.66 -0.92
C LEU A 176 13.23 10.28 0.57
N VAL A 177 13.93 9.21 0.93
CA VAL A 177 14.31 8.92 2.31
C VAL A 177 15.82 9.03 2.43
N ILE A 178 16.26 9.84 3.39
CA ILE A 178 17.66 9.99 3.76
C ILE A 178 17.78 9.47 5.19
N GLN A 179 18.46 8.35 5.34
CA GLN A 179 18.75 7.76 6.64
C GLN A 179 20.16 8.15 7.09
N VAL A 180 20.26 8.56 8.34
CA VAL A 180 21.53 8.75 9.04
C VAL A 180 22.06 7.38 9.46
N LEU A 181 23.26 7.02 8.99
CA LEU A 181 23.93 5.78 9.38
C LEU A 181 24.73 5.97 10.67
N PRO A 182 25.08 4.89 11.37
CA PRO A 182 26.08 4.94 12.44
C PRO A 182 27.35 5.63 11.93
N ASP A 183 27.99 6.41 12.79
CA ASP A 183 29.22 7.19 12.49
C ASP A 183 29.02 8.48 11.68
N ALA A 184 27.78 8.92 11.45
CA ALA A 184 27.52 10.27 10.94
C ALA A 184 27.95 11.34 11.95
N GLU A 185 28.81 12.25 11.51
CA GLU A 185 29.35 13.34 12.33
C GLU A 185 28.32 14.46 12.50
N GLU A 186 28.41 15.24 13.59
CA GLU A 186 27.51 16.37 13.85
C GLU A 186 27.51 17.39 12.70
N GLU A 187 28.64 17.61 12.04
CA GLU A 187 28.73 18.48 10.87
C GLU A 187 27.90 17.97 9.68
N THR A 188 27.88 16.65 9.47
CA THR A 188 27.04 16.02 8.43
C THR A 188 25.56 16.24 8.72
N LEU A 189 25.16 16.11 9.98
CA LEU A 189 23.78 16.34 10.42
C LEU A 189 23.39 17.81 10.26
N ALA A 190 24.22 18.73 10.76
CA ALA A 190 23.97 20.16 10.66
C ALA A 190 23.86 20.62 9.19
N ARG A 191 24.68 20.06 8.31
CA ARG A 191 24.61 20.34 6.87
C ARG A 191 23.30 19.81 6.25
N LEU A 192 22.90 18.59 6.58
CA LEU A 192 21.64 18.00 6.11
C LEU A 192 20.44 18.85 6.57
N GLU A 193 20.40 19.23 7.85
CA GLU A 193 19.35 20.08 8.42
C GLU A 193 19.29 21.45 7.72
N GLN A 194 20.44 22.08 7.48
CA GLN A 194 20.54 23.34 6.75
C GLN A 194 19.96 23.21 5.33
N ASN A 195 20.32 22.15 4.61
CA ASN A 195 19.81 21.92 3.27
C ASN A 195 18.28 21.71 3.28
N LEU A 196 17.78 20.88 4.20
CA LEU A 196 16.34 20.60 4.33
C LEU A 196 15.54 21.87 4.67
N ALA A 197 16.06 22.73 5.56
CA ALA A 197 15.44 24.00 5.91
C ALA A 197 15.36 24.98 4.72
N GLY A 198 16.28 24.85 3.75
CA GLY A 198 16.30 25.67 2.53
C GLY A 198 15.26 25.25 1.47
N ILE A 199 14.64 24.08 1.60
CA ILE A 199 13.72 23.54 0.59
C ILE A 199 12.30 24.11 0.80
N ARG A 200 11.78 24.82 -0.20
CA ARG A 200 10.41 25.37 -0.17
C ARG A 200 9.32 24.31 -0.40
N GLY A 201 9.68 23.19 -1.02
CA GLY A 201 8.81 22.05 -1.25
C GLY A 201 9.44 20.99 -2.15
N PHE A 202 9.43 19.73 -1.72
CA PHE A 202 10.01 18.63 -2.50
C PHE A 202 9.28 18.40 -3.84
N THR A 203 7.98 18.67 -3.89
CA THR A 203 7.19 18.54 -5.13
C THR A 203 7.67 19.49 -6.22
N ASP A 204 8.10 20.71 -5.86
CA ASP A 204 8.58 21.69 -6.84
C ASP A 204 9.94 21.22 -7.42
N LEU A 205 10.85 20.76 -6.56
CA LEU A 205 12.12 20.17 -6.98
C LEU A 205 11.93 18.96 -7.92
N LEU A 206 10.99 18.07 -7.59
CA LEU A 206 10.70 16.89 -8.40
C LEU A 206 10.22 17.27 -9.81
N VAL A 207 9.37 18.29 -9.92
CA VAL A 207 8.86 18.78 -11.21
C VAL A 207 9.94 19.49 -12.01
N GLU A 208 10.78 20.31 -11.37
CA GLU A 208 11.78 21.14 -12.05
C GLU A 208 13.04 20.36 -12.44
N HIS A 209 13.43 19.37 -11.64
CA HIS A 209 14.73 18.71 -11.76
C HIS A 209 14.64 17.18 -11.92
N GLY A 210 13.45 16.59 -11.84
CA GLY A 210 13.30 15.14 -11.77
C GLY A 210 13.78 14.57 -10.43
N LEU A 211 13.77 13.24 -10.31
CA LEU A 211 14.05 12.56 -9.05
C LEU A 211 15.51 12.76 -8.58
N GLU A 212 16.48 12.47 -9.44
CA GLU A 212 17.90 12.57 -9.09
C GLU A 212 18.31 14.02 -8.85
N GLY A 213 17.89 14.94 -9.71
CA GLY A 213 18.17 16.36 -9.54
C GLY A 213 17.54 16.91 -8.25
N ALA A 214 16.34 16.49 -7.88
CA ALA A 214 15.74 16.85 -6.59
C ALA A 214 16.58 16.32 -5.41
N ALA A 215 17.05 15.08 -5.48
CA ALA A 215 17.91 14.50 -4.45
C ALA A 215 19.29 15.21 -4.36
N GLU A 216 19.90 15.57 -5.49
CA GLU A 216 21.14 16.34 -5.55
C GLU A 216 20.98 17.73 -4.93
N ARG A 217 19.84 18.41 -5.15
CA ARG A 217 19.54 19.68 -4.49
C ARG A 217 19.34 19.52 -2.98
N VAL A 218 18.70 18.44 -2.54
CA VAL A 218 18.53 18.15 -1.09
C VAL A 218 19.88 17.84 -0.43
N LEU A 219 20.78 17.17 -1.13
CA LEU A 219 22.09 16.75 -0.62
C LEU A 219 23.23 17.63 -1.18
N GLU A 220 22.93 18.90 -1.46
CA GLU A 220 23.89 19.82 -2.08
C GLU A 220 25.16 19.96 -1.22
N GLY A 221 26.30 19.67 -1.85
CA GLY A 221 27.62 19.68 -1.21
C GLY A 221 27.93 18.47 -0.34
N MET A 222 27.12 17.41 -0.38
CA MET A 222 27.32 16.19 0.42
C MET A 222 27.78 14.99 -0.41
N GLY A 223 28.09 15.15 -1.70
CA GLY A 223 28.66 14.08 -2.55
C GLY A 223 27.74 12.87 -2.68
N LEU A 224 26.55 13.05 -3.27
CA LEU A 224 25.63 11.95 -3.55
C LEU A 224 26.15 11.06 -4.69
N GLU A 225 26.26 9.77 -4.40
CA GLU A 225 26.66 8.73 -5.35
C GLU A 225 25.56 7.67 -5.45
N TRP A 226 25.04 7.45 -6.66
CA TRP A 226 24.05 6.39 -6.93
C TRP A 226 24.72 5.02 -7.00
N THR A 227 24.04 4.02 -6.45
CA THR A 227 24.48 2.62 -6.46
C THR A 227 24.25 1.99 -7.83
N ASP A 228 25.27 1.30 -8.38
CA ASP A 228 25.12 0.51 -9.61
C ASP A 228 24.34 -0.79 -9.36
N LEU A 229 23.04 -0.74 -9.63
CA LEU A 229 22.08 -1.82 -9.53
C LEU A 229 22.11 -2.77 -10.75
N ARG A 230 22.88 -2.48 -11.82
CA ARG A 230 23.02 -3.42 -12.95
C ARG A 230 23.68 -4.72 -12.53
N SER A 231 24.59 -4.64 -11.56
CA SER A 231 25.21 -5.79 -10.91
C SER A 231 24.21 -6.74 -10.24
N LEU A 232 23.03 -6.21 -9.87
CA LEU A 232 21.91 -6.94 -9.27
C LEU A 232 20.85 -7.36 -10.30
N GLY A 233 21.11 -7.16 -11.60
CA GLY A 233 20.22 -7.53 -12.70
C GLY A 233 19.23 -6.45 -13.14
N TYR A 234 19.35 -5.22 -12.64
CA TYR A 234 18.50 -4.10 -13.04
C TYR A 234 19.12 -3.35 -14.23
N ALA A 235 18.63 -3.62 -15.43
CA ALA A 235 19.22 -3.10 -16.68
C ALA A 235 19.30 -1.56 -16.76
N GLU A 236 18.32 -0.86 -16.17
CA GLU A 236 18.23 0.60 -16.18
C GLU A 236 18.82 1.25 -14.91
N ASP A 237 19.63 0.51 -14.16
CA ASP A 237 20.25 0.98 -12.92
C ASP A 237 19.24 1.43 -11.84
N ALA A 238 18.01 0.90 -11.93
CA ALA A 238 16.89 1.23 -11.05
C ALA A 238 15.96 0.02 -10.89
N VAL A 239 15.29 -0.07 -9.74
CA VAL A 239 14.26 -1.08 -9.51
C VAL A 239 12.93 -0.58 -10.08
N PRO A 240 12.29 -1.28 -11.04
CA PRO A 240 11.03 -0.83 -11.60
C PRO A 240 9.91 -0.93 -10.57
N LEU A 241 9.11 0.13 -10.45
CA LEU A 241 7.92 0.19 -9.62
C LEU A 241 6.67 0.19 -10.50
N ARG A 242 5.62 -0.51 -10.07
CA ARG A 242 4.34 -0.56 -10.79
C ARG A 242 3.18 -0.74 -9.83
N PHE A 243 2.04 -0.17 -10.20
CA PHE A 243 0.79 -0.52 -9.53
C PHE A 243 0.43 -1.98 -9.90
N ALA A 244 0.34 -2.87 -8.92
CA ALA A 244 0.06 -4.28 -9.15
C ALA A 244 -0.78 -4.88 -8.01
N CYS A 245 -2.00 -5.31 -8.35
CA CYS A 245 -2.85 -6.07 -7.45
C CYS A 245 -2.67 -7.58 -7.64
N ARG A 246 -2.93 -8.34 -6.57
CA ARG A 246 -2.85 -9.81 -6.55
C ARG A 246 -4.23 -10.48 -6.63
N CYS A 247 -5.29 -9.72 -6.89
CA CYS A 247 -6.62 -10.26 -7.13
C CYS A 247 -6.66 -11.01 -8.46
N SER A 248 -7.55 -11.98 -8.54
CA SER A 248 -7.86 -12.69 -9.78
C SER A 248 -9.35 -12.98 -9.79
N ARG A 249 -9.88 -13.30 -10.98
CA ARG A 249 -11.28 -13.75 -11.11
C ARG A 249 -11.56 -14.96 -10.22
N GLU A 250 -10.62 -15.89 -10.15
CA GLU A 250 -10.72 -17.07 -9.28
C GLU A 250 -10.85 -16.69 -7.80
N LYS A 251 -9.97 -15.82 -7.28
CA LYS A 251 -10.06 -15.36 -5.88
C LYS A 251 -11.35 -14.60 -5.59
N ALA A 252 -11.84 -13.83 -6.56
CA ALA A 252 -13.10 -13.11 -6.46
C ALA A 252 -14.30 -14.08 -6.43
N LEU A 253 -14.30 -15.12 -7.27
CA LEU A 253 -15.32 -16.16 -7.25
C LEU A 253 -15.27 -16.96 -5.95
N ASP A 254 -14.08 -17.27 -5.45
CA ASP A 254 -13.91 -17.99 -4.19
C ASP A 254 -14.43 -17.20 -2.98
N ALA A 255 -14.34 -15.87 -3.01
CA ALA A 255 -14.93 -15.01 -1.99
C ALA A 255 -16.46 -15.14 -1.94
N LEU A 256 -17.13 -15.50 -3.05
CA LEU A 256 -18.57 -15.72 -3.07
C LEU A 256 -19.00 -17.03 -2.39
N ALA A 257 -18.06 -17.95 -2.14
CA ALA A 257 -18.37 -19.17 -1.38
C ALA A 257 -18.64 -18.91 0.11
N TYR A 258 -18.29 -17.72 0.63
CA TYR A 258 -18.59 -17.36 2.02
C TYR A 258 -20.09 -17.08 2.23
N PHE A 259 -20.83 -16.78 1.17
CA PHE A 259 -22.27 -16.62 1.21
C PHE A 259 -22.99 -17.97 1.16
N SER A 260 -24.14 -18.06 1.81
CA SER A 260 -24.96 -19.27 1.80
C SER A 260 -25.50 -19.57 0.38
N PRO A 261 -25.91 -20.82 0.08
CA PRO A 261 -26.60 -21.13 -1.16
C PRO A 261 -27.83 -20.25 -1.41
N GLU A 262 -28.59 -19.93 -0.36
CA GLU A 262 -29.77 -19.08 -0.42
C GLU A 262 -29.42 -17.63 -0.74
N GLU A 263 -28.37 -17.08 -0.12
CA GLU A 263 -27.87 -15.73 -0.42
C GLU A 263 -27.39 -15.63 -1.87
N ARG A 264 -26.69 -16.65 -2.37
CA ARG A 264 -26.26 -16.69 -3.79
C ARG A 264 -27.44 -16.81 -4.75
N GLU A 265 -28.46 -17.61 -4.44
CA GLU A 265 -29.65 -17.70 -5.29
C GLU A 265 -30.48 -16.40 -5.23
N ALA A 266 -30.45 -15.66 -4.12
CA ALA A 266 -31.02 -14.32 -4.05
C ALA A 266 -30.29 -13.36 -5.00
N MET A 267 -28.95 -13.32 -4.99
CA MET A 267 -28.15 -12.54 -5.95
C MET A 267 -28.52 -12.87 -7.40
N ILE A 268 -28.68 -14.15 -7.73
CA ILE A 268 -29.09 -14.58 -9.07
C ILE A 268 -30.49 -14.05 -9.44
N ARG A 269 -31.45 -14.15 -8.52
CA ARG A 269 -32.85 -13.78 -8.80
C ARG A 269 -33.05 -12.28 -8.90
N GLU A 270 -32.35 -11.52 -8.06
CA GLU A 270 -32.52 -10.07 -7.91
C GLU A 270 -31.64 -9.29 -8.88
N ASP A 271 -30.38 -9.71 -9.04
CA ASP A 271 -29.36 -8.98 -9.80
C ASP A 271 -28.90 -9.70 -11.08
N GLY A 272 -29.39 -10.93 -11.32
CA GLY A 272 -29.02 -11.73 -12.50
C GLY A 272 -27.62 -12.36 -12.41
N GLY A 273 -26.98 -12.31 -11.26
CA GLY A 273 -25.60 -12.76 -11.05
C GLY A 273 -24.98 -12.11 -9.82
N ALA A 274 -23.65 -12.00 -9.78
CA ALA A 274 -22.95 -11.28 -8.72
C ALA A 274 -21.82 -10.41 -9.28
N GLU A 275 -21.59 -9.27 -8.64
CA GLU A 275 -20.47 -8.37 -8.91
C GLU A 275 -19.56 -8.29 -7.68
N VAL A 276 -18.28 -8.60 -7.87
CA VAL A 276 -17.24 -8.48 -6.82
C VAL A 276 -16.25 -7.42 -7.23
N ILE A 277 -16.14 -6.37 -6.40
CA ILE A 277 -15.21 -5.26 -6.63
C ILE A 277 -14.00 -5.42 -5.71
N CYS A 278 -12.80 -5.48 -6.27
CA CYS A 278 -11.59 -5.55 -5.47
C CYS A 278 -11.28 -4.19 -4.82
N HIS A 279 -11.38 -4.10 -3.49
CA HIS A 279 -11.07 -2.87 -2.75
C HIS A 279 -9.65 -2.31 -3.04
N TRP A 280 -8.68 -3.17 -3.34
CA TRP A 280 -7.29 -2.77 -3.57
C TRP A 280 -7.02 -2.09 -4.91
N CYS A 281 -7.84 -2.36 -5.94
CA CYS A 281 -7.54 -1.90 -7.29
C CYS A 281 -8.76 -1.53 -8.14
N GLY A 282 -9.95 -1.55 -7.56
CA GLY A 282 -11.21 -1.22 -8.23
C GLY A 282 -11.63 -2.20 -9.33
N GLU A 283 -10.92 -3.32 -9.52
CA GLU A 283 -11.25 -4.29 -10.56
C GLU A 283 -12.60 -4.94 -10.27
N VAL A 284 -13.46 -4.99 -11.30
CA VAL A 284 -14.84 -5.48 -11.20
C VAL A 284 -14.95 -6.84 -11.86
N TYR A 285 -15.25 -7.87 -11.07
CA TYR A 285 -15.49 -9.23 -11.54
C TYR A 285 -16.98 -9.53 -11.53
N ARG A 286 -17.54 -9.82 -12.70
CA ARG A 286 -18.94 -10.22 -12.85
C ARG A 286 -19.06 -11.72 -13.06
N PHE A 287 -19.98 -12.35 -12.36
CA PHE A 287 -20.21 -13.80 -12.38
C PHE A 287 -21.64 -14.12 -12.79
N SER A 288 -21.77 -15.10 -13.68
CA SER A 288 -23.07 -15.56 -14.16
C SER A 288 -23.76 -16.47 -13.14
N PRO A 289 -25.09 -16.68 -13.28
CA PRO A 289 -25.82 -17.63 -12.45
C PRO A 289 -25.24 -19.05 -12.46
N GLU A 290 -24.72 -19.49 -13.60
CA GLU A 290 -24.11 -20.82 -13.75
C GLU A 290 -22.82 -20.93 -12.91
N GLU A 291 -21.97 -19.90 -12.94
CA GLU A 291 -20.74 -19.85 -12.14
C GLU A 291 -21.05 -19.86 -10.64
N LEU A 292 -22.09 -19.12 -10.20
CA LEU A 292 -22.50 -19.07 -8.80
C LEU A 292 -23.07 -20.39 -8.30
N ARG A 293 -23.85 -21.10 -9.12
CA ARG A 293 -24.39 -22.43 -8.75
C ARG A 293 -23.32 -23.51 -8.77
N ALA A 294 -22.32 -23.39 -9.67
CA ALA A 294 -21.21 -24.34 -9.74
C ALA A 294 -20.33 -24.34 -8.48
N LEU A 295 -20.27 -23.23 -7.73
CA LEU A 295 -19.55 -23.17 -6.46
C LEU A 295 -20.02 -24.23 -5.45
N GLY A 296 -21.32 -24.57 -5.46
CA GLY A 296 -21.95 -25.50 -4.51
C GLY A 296 -21.51 -26.97 -4.62
N ALA A 297 -20.85 -27.37 -5.69
CA ALA A 297 -20.57 -28.77 -6.00
C ALA A 297 -19.51 -29.43 -5.08
N GLU A 298 -18.64 -28.64 -4.43
CA GLU A 298 -17.52 -29.15 -3.61
C GLU A 298 -17.46 -28.49 -2.21
N GLU A 299 -18.63 -28.07 -1.70
CA GLU A 299 -18.77 -27.45 -0.37
C GLU A 299 -19.35 -28.44 0.64
N VAL A 300 -18.76 -28.50 1.84
CA VAL A 300 -19.39 -29.13 3.01
C VAL A 300 -19.82 -28.02 3.95
N ARG A 301 -21.10 -28.02 4.33
CA ARG A 301 -21.69 -27.02 5.23
C ARG A 301 -22.36 -27.68 6.43
N CYS A 302 -22.47 -26.93 7.52
CA CYS A 302 -23.25 -27.36 8.67
C CYS A 302 -24.71 -27.60 8.28
N PRO A 303 -25.30 -28.77 8.57
CA PRO A 303 -26.71 -29.03 8.26
C PRO A 303 -27.66 -28.13 9.08
N ASP A 304 -27.23 -27.70 10.27
CA ASP A 304 -28.09 -26.98 11.21
C ASP A 304 -28.07 -25.46 11.00
N CYS A 305 -26.94 -24.90 10.56
CA CYS A 305 -26.78 -23.45 10.44
C CYS A 305 -26.16 -22.95 9.12
N GLY A 306 -25.82 -23.85 8.19
CA GLY A 306 -25.33 -23.46 6.85
C GLY A 306 -23.90 -22.89 6.80
N GLU A 307 -23.19 -22.81 7.94
CA GLU A 307 -21.80 -22.37 8.02
C GLU A 307 -20.90 -23.26 7.14
N LEU A 308 -20.00 -22.65 6.36
CA LEU A 308 -19.06 -23.37 5.52
C LEU A 308 -18.02 -24.09 6.38
N TRP A 309 -17.90 -25.40 6.23
CA TRP A 309 -16.93 -26.23 6.97
C TRP A 309 -15.70 -26.55 6.15
N TYR A 310 -15.92 -26.95 4.90
CA TYR A 310 -14.87 -27.33 3.97
C TYR A 310 -15.22 -26.84 2.57
N LYS A 311 -14.21 -26.30 1.86
CA LYS A 311 -14.26 -26.12 0.42
C LYS A 311 -12.88 -26.40 -0.16
N LYS A 312 -12.86 -27.15 -1.26
CA LYS A 312 -11.69 -27.27 -2.11
C LYS A 312 -11.70 -26.16 -3.15
N ARG A 313 -10.64 -25.35 -3.20
CA ARG A 313 -10.47 -24.32 -4.23
C ARG A 313 -9.90 -24.93 -5.51
N ALA A 314 -10.11 -24.24 -6.63
CA ALA A 314 -9.61 -24.65 -7.94
C ALA A 314 -8.06 -24.67 -8.00
N ASP A 315 -7.39 -23.81 -7.21
CA ASP A 315 -5.93 -23.80 -7.01
C ASP A 315 -5.41 -24.95 -6.12
N GLY A 316 -6.29 -25.83 -5.64
CA GLY A 316 -5.96 -26.98 -4.79
C GLY A 316 -5.80 -26.63 -3.31
N VAL A 317 -6.00 -25.37 -2.90
CA VAL A 317 -5.97 -24.97 -1.50
C VAL A 317 -7.29 -25.36 -0.82
N GLU A 318 -7.20 -26.02 0.33
CA GLU A 318 -8.36 -26.40 1.12
C GLU A 318 -8.66 -25.30 2.14
N ILE A 319 -9.89 -24.76 2.12
CA ILE A 319 -10.41 -23.96 3.22
C ILE A 319 -10.99 -24.94 4.23
N VAL A 320 -10.31 -25.11 5.36
CA VAL A 320 -10.81 -25.86 6.51
C VAL A 320 -10.98 -24.88 7.66
N TYR A 321 -12.18 -24.74 8.20
CA TYR A 321 -12.39 -23.93 9.40
C TYR A 321 -11.96 -24.75 10.63
N PRO A 322 -10.92 -24.34 11.35
CA PRO A 322 -10.21 -25.19 12.31
C PRO A 322 -10.86 -25.24 13.70
N GLU A 323 -12.04 -24.64 13.90
CA GLU A 323 -12.72 -24.75 15.19
C GLU A 323 -13.27 -26.17 15.37
N ALA A 324 -13.00 -26.78 16.52
CA ALA A 324 -13.56 -28.09 16.85
C ALA A 324 -15.10 -28.11 16.91
N ALA A 325 -15.73 -26.92 16.88
CA ALA A 325 -17.16 -26.73 16.82
C ALA A 325 -17.52 -25.57 15.87
N CYS A 326 -18.52 -25.81 15.02
CA CYS A 326 -19.25 -24.82 14.25
C CYS A 326 -19.94 -23.79 15.18
N ARG A 327 -20.36 -22.64 14.64
CA ARG A 327 -21.09 -21.59 15.37
C ARG A 327 -22.31 -22.10 16.15
N CYS A 328 -22.98 -23.15 15.66
CA CYS A 328 -24.12 -23.78 16.35
C CYS A 328 -23.71 -24.81 17.44
N GLY A 329 -22.42 -25.00 17.69
CA GLY A 329 -21.87 -25.97 18.64
C GLY A 329 -21.60 -27.36 18.06
N ARG A 330 -21.91 -27.60 16.79
CA ARG A 330 -21.74 -28.91 16.12
C ARG A 330 -20.28 -29.16 15.71
N PRO A 331 -19.72 -30.36 15.89
CA PRO A 331 -18.38 -30.67 15.38
C PRO A 331 -18.27 -30.48 13.86
N VAL A 332 -17.19 -29.85 13.41
CA VAL A 332 -16.92 -29.63 11.98
C VAL A 332 -16.55 -30.96 11.31
N ALA A 333 -17.15 -31.23 10.14
CA ALA A 333 -16.82 -32.39 9.30
C ALA A 333 -16.33 -31.95 7.91
N THR A 334 -15.40 -32.70 7.33
CA THR A 334 -14.83 -32.45 6.00
C THR A 334 -15.47 -33.30 4.90
N GLU A 335 -16.37 -34.20 5.27
CA GLU A 335 -17.18 -35.01 4.34
C GLU A 335 -18.66 -34.73 4.60
N PRO A 336 -19.51 -34.71 3.56
CA PRO A 336 -20.96 -34.59 3.74
C PRO A 336 -21.49 -35.78 4.53
N GLU A 337 -22.25 -35.53 5.60
CA GLU A 337 -22.90 -36.61 6.34
C GLU A 337 -23.94 -37.32 5.44
N PRO A 338 -24.03 -38.66 5.50
CA PRO A 338 -25.08 -39.38 4.80
C PRO A 338 -26.45 -38.93 5.34
N PRO A 339 -27.48 -38.81 4.48
CA PRO A 339 -28.81 -38.42 4.93
C PRO A 339 -29.28 -39.37 6.03
N SER A 340 -29.77 -38.80 7.15
CA SER A 340 -30.35 -39.58 8.23
C SER A 340 -31.54 -40.37 7.69
N ALA A 341 -31.46 -41.71 7.79
CA ALA A 341 -32.50 -42.63 7.37
C ALA A 341 -33.82 -42.44 8.13
#